data_AF-A0A521LKM1-F1
#
_entry.id   AF-A0A521LKM1-F1
#
_cell.length_a   1.000
_cell.length_b   1.000
_cell.length_c   1.000
_cell.angle_alpha   90.00
_cell.angle_beta   90.00
_cell.angle_gamma   90.00
#
_symmetry.space_group_name_H-M   'P 1'
#
loop_
_entity.id
_entity.type
_entity.pdbx_description
1 polymer ?
#
loop_
_entity_poly.entity_id
_entity_poly.type
_entity_poly.pdbx_seq_one_letter_code
_entity_poly.pdbx_strand_id
1 'polypeptide(L)'
;AGAVGTIGPKLVEKTNAPNRLKDPGYKGSAKSVREYITESVISPSAYVVKPFPDNTMPKVFGQKLSAGALNKIVDYLSQVEEGKEPPKIS
;
A
#
# COMPACT_ATOMS: atom_id res chain seq x y z
N ALA A 1 -16.33 -4.65 0.66
CA ALA A 1 -15.56 -4.57 -0.59
C ALA A 1 -14.47 -3.51 -0.42
N GLY A 2 -13.18 -3.86 -0.57
CA GLY A 2 -12.05 -2.92 -0.46
C GLY A 2 -11.94 -1.94 -1.63
N ALA A 3 -11.01 -0.99 -1.58
CA ALA A 3 -10.77 -0.09 -2.70
C ALA A 3 -10.28 -0.89 -3.92
N VAL A 4 -11.13 -0.96 -4.95
CA VAL A 4 -10.83 -1.60 -6.23
C VAL A 4 -10.23 -0.53 -7.14
N GLY A 5 -8.90 -0.52 -7.26
CA GLY A 5 -8.22 0.33 -8.24
C GLY A 5 -8.56 -0.13 -9.66
N THR A 6 -8.85 0.79 -10.57
CA THR A 6 -9.00 0.50 -12.01
C THR A 6 -7.65 0.32 -12.71
N ILE A 7 -6.58 0.88 -12.14
CA ILE A 7 -5.24 0.96 -12.76
C ILE A 7 -4.17 0.23 -11.88
N GLY A 8 -4.49 -0.11 -10.63
CA GLY A 8 -3.53 -0.68 -9.66
C GLY A 8 -4.04 -1.91 -8.92
N PRO A 9 -3.22 -2.51 -8.04
CA PRO A 9 -3.61 -3.68 -7.26
C PRO A 9 -4.74 -3.37 -6.28
N LYS A 10 -5.49 -4.40 -5.89
CA LYS A 10 -6.46 -4.28 -4.78
C LYS A 10 -5.74 -3.87 -3.49
N LEU A 11 -6.30 -2.88 -2.80
CA LEU A 11 -5.72 -2.31 -1.57
C LEU A 11 -6.20 -3.03 -0.31
N VAL A 12 -6.15 -4.37 -0.32
CA VAL A 12 -6.43 -5.25 0.84
C VAL A 12 -5.12 -5.55 1.57
N GLU A 13 -4.47 -4.50 2.07
CA GLU A 13 -3.05 -4.57 2.48
C GLU A 13 -2.81 -5.42 3.73
N LYS A 14 -3.81 -5.62 4.59
CA LYS A 14 -3.71 -6.60 5.70
C LYS A 14 -3.48 -8.02 5.19
N THR A 15 -4.05 -8.36 4.04
CA THR A 15 -3.87 -9.66 3.38
C THR A 15 -2.65 -9.67 2.46
N ASN A 16 -2.47 -8.61 1.67
CA ASN A 16 -1.47 -8.58 0.61
C ASN A 16 -0.05 -8.25 1.08
N ALA A 17 0.12 -7.28 1.97
CA ALA A 17 1.45 -6.81 2.37
C ALA A 17 2.32 -7.92 2.97
N PRO A 18 1.81 -8.82 3.85
CA PRO A 18 2.62 -9.94 4.36
C PRO A 18 3.13 -10.89 3.27
N ASN A 19 2.37 -11.07 2.18
CA ASN A 19 2.79 -11.90 1.06
C ASN A 19 3.84 -11.17 0.19
N ARG A 20 3.65 -9.86 -0.04
CA ARG A 20 4.58 -9.03 -0.81
C ARG A 20 5.92 -8.83 -0.11
N LEU A 21 5.92 -8.72 1.22
CA LEU A 21 7.15 -8.67 2.02
C LEU A 21 7.98 -9.95 1.94
N LYS A 22 7.35 -11.09 1.59
CA LYS A 22 8.03 -12.38 1.37
C LYS A 22 8.39 -12.61 -0.09
N ASP A 23 7.99 -11.71 -1.00
CA ASP A 23 8.28 -11.86 -2.42
C ASP A 23 9.80 -11.74 -2.64
N PRO A 24 10.44 -12.68 -3.37
CA PRO A 24 11.88 -12.61 -3.65
C PRO A 24 12.29 -11.35 -4.43
N GLY A 25 11.36 -10.73 -5.15
CA GLY A 25 11.54 -9.47 -5.87
C GLY A 25 11.31 -8.23 -5.01
N TYR A 26 10.96 -8.37 -3.73
CA TYR A 26 10.84 -7.26 -2.80
C TYR A 26 12.23 -6.69 -2.47
N LYS A 27 12.46 -5.44 -2.91
CA LYS A 27 13.73 -4.72 -2.71
C LYS A 27 13.61 -3.60 -1.66
N GLY A 28 12.44 -3.48 -1.04
CA GLY A 28 12.19 -2.52 0.00
C GLY A 28 12.79 -2.92 1.35
N SER A 29 12.61 -2.04 2.32
CA SER A 29 13.16 -2.14 3.67
C SER A 29 12.11 -2.40 4.74
N ALA A 30 10.83 -2.37 4.38
CA ALA A 30 9.75 -2.55 5.33
C ALA A 30 9.72 -3.96 5.92
N LYS A 31 9.35 -4.04 7.20
CA LYS A 31 9.23 -5.30 7.95
C LYS A 31 7.83 -5.53 8.51
N SER A 32 6.96 -4.53 8.41
CA SER A 32 5.58 -4.59 8.85
C SER A 32 4.62 -4.11 7.77
N VAL A 33 3.33 -4.46 7.89
CA VAL A 33 2.28 -4.01 6.97
C VAL A 33 2.23 -2.49 6.88
N ARG A 34 2.33 -1.80 8.03
CA ARG A 34 2.31 -0.33 8.09
C ARG A 34 3.54 0.28 7.41
N GLU A 35 4.72 -0.27 7.66
CA GLU A 35 5.95 0.18 6.99
C GLU A 35 5.87 -0.06 5.48
N TYR A 36 5.33 -1.19 5.04
CA TYR A 36 5.19 -1.51 3.62
C TYR A 36 4.27 -0.51 2.91
N ILE A 37 3.12 -0.17 3.53
CA ILE A 37 2.20 0.83 2.97
C ILE A 37 2.88 2.20 2.95
N THR A 38 3.57 2.57 4.03
CA THR A 38 4.30 3.85 4.11
C THR A 38 5.34 3.94 3.01
N GLU A 39 6.19 2.91 2.86
CA GLU A 39 7.22 2.80 1.83
C GLU A 39 6.61 2.88 0.43
N SER A 40 5.49 2.18 0.18
CA SER A 40 4.79 2.22 -1.10
C SER A 40 4.30 3.63 -1.45
N VAL A 41 3.95 4.45 -0.45
CA VAL A 41 3.48 5.83 -0.68
C VAL A 41 4.62 6.83 -0.86
N ILE A 42 5.70 6.70 -0.09
CA ILE A 42 6.85 7.62 -0.14
C ILE A 42 7.83 7.26 -1.26
N SER A 43 7.95 5.97 -1.57
CA SER A 43 8.90 5.38 -2.53
C SER A 43 8.20 4.33 -3.40
N PRO A 44 7.25 4.71 -4.28
CA PRO A 44 6.42 3.75 -5.00
C PRO A 44 7.17 2.76 -5.90
N SER A 45 8.37 3.13 -6.38
CA SER A 45 9.21 2.27 -7.20
C SER A 45 10.10 1.32 -6.40
N ALA A 46 10.06 1.35 -5.05
CA ALA A 46 10.82 0.42 -4.19
C ALA A 46 10.34 -1.03 -4.38
N TYR A 47 9.04 -1.20 -4.61
CA TYR A 47 8.46 -2.48 -4.99
C TYR A 47 7.21 -2.26 -5.85
N VAL A 48 7.26 -2.78 -7.08
CA VAL A 48 6.13 -2.73 -8.00
C VAL A 48 5.52 -4.12 -8.11
N VAL A 49 4.25 -4.22 -7.73
CA VAL A 49 3.49 -5.48 -7.79
C VAL A 49 3.27 -5.86 -9.25
N LYS A 50 3.67 -7.07 -9.66
CA LYS A 50 3.36 -7.58 -11.00
C LYS A 50 1.85 -7.90 -11.11
N PRO A 51 1.23 -7.71 -12.29
CA PRO A 51 1.80 -7.25 -13.57
C PRO A 51 1.74 -5.72 -13.78
N PHE A 52 1.54 -4.93 -12.72
CA PHE A 52 1.34 -3.48 -12.85
C PHE A 52 2.64 -2.78 -13.29
N PRO A 53 2.57 -1.77 -14.18
CA PRO A 53 3.75 -1.05 -14.62
C PRO A 53 4.25 -0.08 -13.53
N ASP A 54 5.56 0.13 -13.48
CA ASP A 54 6.16 1.19 -12.66
C ASP A 54 5.61 2.56 -13.07
N ASN A 55 5.64 3.54 -12.16
CA ASN A 55 5.07 4.89 -12.32
C ASN A 55 3.54 4.96 -12.40
N THR A 56 2.82 3.84 -12.31
CA THR A 56 1.35 3.84 -12.08
C THR A 56 0.98 4.62 -10.82
N MET A 57 1.79 4.46 -9.77
CA MET A 57 1.65 5.22 -8.54
C MET A 57 2.51 6.50 -8.63
N PRO A 58 1.91 7.70 -8.54
CA PRO A 58 2.66 8.94 -8.69
C PRO A 58 3.72 9.13 -7.60
N LYS A 59 4.97 9.35 -8.02
CA LYS A 59 6.12 9.59 -7.12
C LYS A 59 5.99 10.85 -6.26
N VAL A 60 5.05 11.73 -6.60
CA VAL A 60 4.80 12.97 -5.85
C VAL A 60 3.93 12.75 -4.61
N PHE A 61 3.37 11.56 -4.37
CA PHE A 61 2.50 11.33 -3.22
C PHE A 61 3.20 11.53 -1.88
N GLY A 62 4.43 11.04 -1.73
CA GLY A 62 5.26 11.31 -0.54
C GLY A 62 5.55 12.79 -0.30
N GLN A 63 5.48 13.64 -1.33
CA GLN A 63 5.73 15.09 -1.23
C GLN A 63 4.45 15.90 -1.03
N LYS A 64 3.31 15.39 -1.50
CA LYS A 64 2.01 16.08 -1.44
C LYS A 64 1.18 15.73 -0.21
N LEU A 65 1.43 14.58 0.41
CA LEU A 65 0.72 14.15 1.61
C LEU A 65 1.39 14.69 2.86
N SER A 66 0.61 15.34 3.72
CA SER A 66 1.08 15.68 5.07
C SER A 66 1.31 14.40 5.87
N ALA A 67 2.20 14.44 6.88
CA ALA A 67 2.45 13.30 7.75
C ALA A 67 1.18 12.75 8.41
N GLY A 68 0.23 13.64 8.78
CA GLY A 68 -1.06 13.26 9.33
C GLY A 68 -1.97 12.55 8.32
N ALA A 69 -2.01 13.02 7.07
CA ALA A 69 -2.77 12.37 6.00
C ALA A 69 -2.19 11.00 5.66
N LEU A 70 -0.85 10.90 5.56
CA LEU A 70 -0.16 9.64 5.34
C LEU A 70 -0.47 8.64 6.46
N ASN A 71 -0.40 9.05 7.72
CA ASN A 71 -0.73 8.19 8.86
C ASN A 71 -2.17 7.67 8.81
N LYS A 72 -3.14 8.50 8.44
CA LYS A 72 -4.55 8.08 8.29
C LYS A 72 -4.72 7.05 7.17
N ILE A 73 -4.05 7.25 6.03
CA ILE A 73 -4.06 6.30 4.91
C ILE A 73 -3.44 4.97 5.33
N VAL A 74 -2.26 5.01 5.96
CA VAL A 74 -1.54 3.83 6.45
C VAL A 74 -2.40 3.08 7.47
N ASP A 75 -3.03 3.79 8.40
CA ASP A 75 -3.88 3.19 9.42
C ASP A 75 -5.07 2.46 8.82
N TYR A 76 -5.83 3.14 7.95
CA TYR A 76 -6.94 2.55 7.23
C TYR A 76 -6.51 1.31 6.44
N LEU A 77 -5.53 1.45 5.54
CA LEU A 77 -5.09 0.37 4.65
C LEU A 77 -4.52 -0.83 5.41
N SER A 78 -3.84 -0.61 6.54
CA SER A 78 -3.29 -1.68 7.38
C SER A 78 -4.35 -2.61 7.97
N GLN A 79 -5.61 -2.17 7.99
CA GLN A 79 -6.75 -2.94 8.50
C GLN A 79 -7.62 -3.54 7.39
N VAL A 80 -7.48 -3.10 6.13
CA VAL A 80 -8.29 -3.61 5.01
C VAL A 80 -7.87 -5.04 4.67
N GLU A 81 -8.80 -5.98 4.80
CA GLU A 81 -8.58 -7.42 4.60
C GLU A 81 -9.44 -7.94 3.43
N GLU A 82 -8.93 -8.91 2.68
CA GLU A 82 -9.69 -9.54 1.61
C GLU A 82 -10.92 -10.30 2.17
N GLY A 83 -12.05 -10.18 1.49
CA GLY A 83 -13.31 -10.80 1.91
C GLY A 83 -14.01 -10.16 3.11
N LYS A 84 -13.40 -9.16 3.77
CA LYS A 84 -14.02 -8.43 4.88
C LYS A 84 -14.52 -7.05 4.47
N GLU A 85 -15.44 -6.52 5.26
CA GLU A 85 -15.83 -5.11 5.13
C GLU A 85 -14.66 -4.21 5.53
N PRO A 86 -14.39 -3.13 4.78
CA PRO A 86 -13.36 -2.18 5.14
C PRO A 86 -13.64 -1.56 6.52
N PRO A 87 -12.60 -1.17 7.27
CA PRO A 87 -12.78 -0.47 8.53
C PRO A 87 -13.55 0.84 8.30
N LYS A 88 -14.36 1.24 9.29
CA LYS A 88 -15.06 2.54 9.23
C LYS A 88 -14.03 3.66 9.42
N ILE A 89 -14.07 4.64 8.53
CA ILE A 89 -13.27 5.86 8.66
C ILE A 89 -14.03 6.78 9.62
N SER A 90 -13.48 6.99 10.82
CA SER A 90 -14.03 7.92 11.82
C SER A 90 -13.27 9.24 11.82
#